data_AF-A0A349PLE5-F1
#
_entry.id   AF-A0A349PLE5-F1
#
_cell.length_a   1.000
_cell.length_b   1.000
_cell.length_c   1.000
_cell.angle_alpha   90.00
_cell.angle_beta   90.00
_cell.angle_gamma   90.00
#
_symmetry.space_group_name_H-M   'P 1'
#
loop_
_entity.id
_entity.type
_entity.pdbx_description
1 polymer ?
#
loop_
_entity_poly.entity_id
_entity_poly.type
_entity_poly.pdbx_seq_one_letter_code
_entity_poly.pdbx_strand_id
1 'polypeptide(L)'
;MFKVKKIIEVTPYSIVCELNNGILKKLDVLPLIENHSNFIGIDQLKNKSIFESVAIGEMGEIYWENIITFSNNEKWNYDISPEFIFHNGITIQNK
;
A
#
# COMPACT_ATOMS: atom_id res chain seq x y z
N MET A 1 -1.85 17.28 -6.08
CA MET A 1 -2.21 16.10 -5.27
C MET A 1 -2.03 14.88 -6.15
N PHE A 2 -1.22 13.92 -5.71
CA PHE A 2 -1.04 12.67 -6.44
C PHE A 2 -2.23 11.75 -6.16
N LYS A 3 -2.52 10.83 -7.08
CA LYS A 3 -3.49 9.76 -6.89
C LYS A 3 -2.97 8.51 -7.56
N VAL A 4 -3.07 7.36 -6.91
CA VAL A 4 -2.89 6.06 -7.57
C VAL A 4 -4.10 5.87 -8.48
N LYS A 5 -3.82 5.74 -9.77
CA LYS A 5 -4.83 5.56 -10.82
C LYS A 5 -5.04 4.08 -11.12
N LYS A 6 -3.97 3.28 -11.04
CA LYS A 6 -4.00 1.85 -11.37
C LYS A 6 -2.90 1.10 -10.63
N ILE A 7 -3.24 -0.07 -10.09
CA ILE A 7 -2.26 -1.07 -9.64
C ILE A 7 -1.88 -1.92 -10.86
N ILE A 8 -0.60 -1.95 -11.17
CA ILE A 8 -0.04 -2.65 -12.34
C ILE A 8 0.38 -4.06 -11.98
N GLU A 9 1.04 -4.21 -10.84
CA GLU A 9 1.58 -5.49 -10.38
C GLU A 9 1.63 -5.50 -8.85
N VAL A 10 1.32 -6.66 -8.28
CA VAL A 10 1.50 -6.94 -6.85
C VAL A 10 2.36 -8.20 -6.74
N THR A 11 3.51 -8.06 -6.11
CA THR A 11 4.42 -9.16 -5.77
C THR A 11 4.64 -9.15 -4.26
N PRO A 12 5.21 -10.21 -3.65
CA PRO A 12 5.42 -10.24 -2.21
C PRO A 12 6.10 -8.96 -1.71
N TYR A 13 5.39 -8.21 -0.88
CA TYR A 13 5.79 -6.94 -0.28
C TYR A 13 6.05 -5.78 -1.24
N SER A 14 5.77 -5.91 -2.54
CA SER A 14 6.00 -4.84 -3.50
C SER A 14 4.81 -4.59 -4.41
N ILE A 15 4.51 -3.31 -4.59
CA ILE A 15 3.40 -2.83 -5.42
C ILE A 15 3.96 -1.92 -6.49
N VAL A 16 3.59 -2.21 -7.73
CA VAL A 16 3.81 -1.31 -8.87
C VAL A 16 2.50 -0.64 -9.20
N CYS A 17 2.49 0.68 -9.26
CA CYS A 17 1.29 1.44 -9.60
C CYS A 17 1.57 2.63 -10.51
N GLU A 18 0.55 3.03 -11.26
CA GLU A 18 0.51 4.25 -12.06
C GLU A 18 -0.16 5.37 -11.27
N LEU A 19 0.50 6.51 -11.17
CA LEU A 19 -0.06 7.73 -10.61
C LEU A 19 -0.83 8.53 -11.68
N ASN A 20 -1.71 9.43 -11.25
CA ASN A 20 -2.54 10.27 -12.12
C ASN A 20 -1.77 11.18 -13.09
N ASN A 21 -0.47 11.40 -12.87
CA ASN A 21 0.43 12.10 -13.78
C ASN A 21 1.14 11.17 -14.78
N GLY A 22 0.79 9.88 -14.82
CA GLY A 22 1.37 8.86 -15.70
C GLY A 22 2.69 8.26 -15.20
N ILE A 23 3.19 8.68 -14.04
CA ILE A 23 4.43 8.13 -13.48
C ILE A 23 4.15 6.75 -12.88
N LEU A 24 4.99 5.78 -13.22
CA LEU A 24 5.00 4.48 -12.58
C LEU A 24 5.95 4.47 -11.39
N LYS A 25 5.45 3.97 -10.26
CA LYS A 25 6.19 3.83 -9.01
C LYS A 25 6.15 2.37 -8.57
N LYS A 26 7.31 1.84 -8.20
CA LYS A 26 7.42 0.60 -7.44
C LYS A 26 7.70 0.93 -5.98
N LEU A 27 6.83 0.50 -5.09
CA LEU A 27 7.00 0.64 -3.64
C LEU A 27 7.38 -0.71 -3.04
N ASP A 28 8.36 -0.71 -2.14
CA ASP A 28 8.61 -1.81 -1.20
C ASP A 28 7.93 -1.47 0.13
N VAL A 29 7.00 -2.32 0.54
CA VAL A 29 6.12 -2.13 1.69
C VAL A 29 6.67 -2.86 2.92
N LEU A 30 7.60 -3.80 2.77
CA LEU A 30 8.14 -4.56 3.90
C LEU A 30 8.73 -3.65 5.00
N PRO A 31 9.54 -2.63 4.69
CA PRO A 31 10.08 -1.75 5.72
C PRO A 31 8.99 -1.00 6.51
N LEU A 32 7.86 -0.68 5.88
CA LEU A 32 6.73 -0.04 6.55
C LEU A 32 6.04 -0.99 7.52
N ILE A 33 5.82 -2.24 7.11
CA ILE A 33 5.22 -3.29 7.94
C ILE A 33 6.09 -3.52 9.18
N GLU A 34 7.41 -3.59 9.00
CA GLU A 34 8.37 -3.80 10.08
C GLU A 34 8.45 -2.60 11.04
N ASN A 35 8.49 -1.38 10.50
CA ASN A 35 8.51 -0.15 11.29
C ASN A 35 7.23 0.06 12.11
N HIS A 36 6.10 -0.47 11.64
CA HIS A 36 4.82 -0.41 12.33
C HIS A 36 4.47 -1.69 13.08
N SER A 37 5.45 -2.54 13.42
CA SER A 37 5.25 -3.80 14.13
C SER A 37 4.51 -3.69 15.46
N ASN A 38 4.41 -2.49 16.04
CA ASN A 38 3.61 -2.20 17.22
C ASN A 38 2.09 -2.09 16.94
N PHE A 39 1.66 -2.03 15.68
CA PHE A 39 0.25 -1.99 15.31
C PHE A 39 -0.33 -3.40 15.31
N ILE A 40 -1.36 -3.62 16.13
CA ILE A 40 -2.02 -4.91 16.23
C ILE A 40 -2.68 -5.25 14.87
N GLY A 41 -2.28 -6.38 14.29
CA GLY A 41 -2.83 -6.88 13.03
C GLY A 41 -2.02 -6.52 11.78
N ILE A 42 -0.99 -5.66 11.86
CA ILE A 42 -0.12 -5.32 10.71
C ILE A 42 0.57 -6.55 10.10
N ASP A 43 0.92 -7.53 10.94
CA ASP A 43 1.56 -8.79 10.52
C ASP A 43 0.71 -9.61 9.55
N GLN A 44 -0.61 -9.36 9.47
CA GLN A 44 -1.48 -9.97 8.47
C GLN A 44 -1.01 -9.69 7.04
N LEU A 45 -0.35 -8.54 6.80
CA LEU A 45 0.22 -8.19 5.50
C LEU A 45 1.43 -9.05 5.11
N LYS A 46 1.95 -9.90 6.01
CA LYS A 46 2.90 -10.98 5.67
C LYS A 46 2.23 -12.17 4.99
N ASN A 47 0.91 -12.30 5.11
CA ASN A 47 0.16 -13.27 4.34
C ASN A 47 0.02 -12.79 2.90
N LYS A 48 0.48 -13.61 1.95
CA LYS A 48 0.41 -13.32 0.52
C LYS A 48 -0.99 -12.94 0.04
N SER A 49 -2.01 -13.73 0.41
CA SER A 49 -3.37 -13.51 -0.07
C SER A 49 -3.98 -12.22 0.47
N ILE A 50 -3.60 -11.81 1.67
CA ILE A 50 -4.03 -10.53 2.25
C ILE A 50 -3.28 -9.39 1.56
N PHE A 51 -1.96 -9.53 1.37
CA PHE A 51 -1.19 -8.50 0.67
C PHE A 51 -1.68 -8.27 -0.76
N GLU A 52 -2.06 -9.32 -1.48
CA GLU A 52 -2.60 -9.25 -2.83
C GLU A 52 -4.02 -8.65 -2.89
N SER A 53 -4.72 -8.50 -1.76
CA SER A 53 -6.04 -7.88 -1.70
C SER A 53 -6.00 -6.35 -1.70
N VAL A 54 -4.84 -5.75 -1.96
CA VAL A 54 -4.68 -4.30 -2.01
C VAL A 54 -5.64 -3.66 -3.02
N ALA A 55 -6.29 -2.59 -2.60
CA ALA A 55 -7.24 -1.84 -3.41
C ALA A 55 -6.85 -0.36 -3.50
N ILE A 56 -7.49 0.38 -4.39
CA ILE A 56 -7.35 1.83 -4.52
C ILE A 56 -8.57 2.48 -3.88
N GLY A 57 -8.35 3.38 -2.92
CA GLY A 57 -9.41 4.13 -2.25
C GLY A 57 -9.88 5.35 -3.06
N GLU A 58 -10.94 6.01 -2.59
CA GLU A 58 -11.58 7.12 -3.30
C GLU A 58 -10.65 8.35 -3.45
N MET A 59 -9.73 8.55 -2.50
CA MET A 59 -8.76 9.64 -2.56
C MET A 59 -7.53 9.26 -3.40
N GLY A 60 -7.44 8.02 -3.87
CA GLY A 60 -6.36 7.50 -4.69
C GLY A 60 -5.22 6.86 -3.89
N GLU A 61 -5.36 6.71 -2.58
CA GLU A 61 -4.51 5.89 -1.72
C GLU A 61 -4.59 4.41 -2.10
N ILE A 62 -3.56 3.63 -1.79
CA ILE A 62 -3.72 2.18 -1.73
C ILE A 62 -4.10 1.79 -0.31
N TYR A 63 -4.92 0.76 -0.16
CA TYR A 63 -5.31 0.29 1.16
C TYR A 63 -5.56 -1.21 1.19
N TRP A 64 -5.49 -1.75 2.40
CA TRP A 64 -5.94 -3.09 2.75
C TRP A 64 -7.04 -2.98 3.80
N GLU A 65 -8.11 -3.76 3.61
CA GLU A 65 -9.27 -3.70 4.48
C GLU A 65 -9.04 -4.38 5.82
N ASN A 66 -9.50 -3.73 6.89
CA ASN A 66 -9.62 -4.33 8.22
C ASN A 66 -8.33 -4.96 8.78
N ILE A 67 -7.18 -4.37 8.51
CA ILE A 67 -5.87 -4.87 8.93
C ILE A 67 -5.56 -4.49 10.37
N ILE A 68 -5.78 -3.23 10.74
CA ILE A 68 -5.38 -2.71 12.05
C ILE A 68 -6.52 -2.94 13.03
N THR A 69 -6.23 -3.56 14.17
CA THR A 69 -7.21 -3.82 15.23
C THR A 69 -6.90 -2.96 16.46
N PHE A 70 -7.90 -2.23 16.95
CA PHE A 70 -7.76 -1.41 18.15
C PHE A 70 -8.19 -2.15 19.42
N SER A 71 -7.86 -1.59 20.60
CA SER A 71 -8.19 -2.18 21.90
C SER A 71 -9.71 -2.31 22.15
N ASN A 72 -10.52 -1.49 21.49
CA ASN A 72 -11.98 -1.55 21.48
C ASN A 72 -12.54 -2.54 20.43
N ASN A 73 -11.68 -3.35 19.80
CA ASN A 73 -12.02 -4.32 18.74
C ASN A 73 -12.51 -3.67 17.43
N GLU A 74 -12.36 -2.35 17.26
CA GLU A 74 -12.56 -1.69 15.97
C GLU A 74 -11.46 -2.11 14.98
N LYS A 75 -11.85 -2.28 13.72
CA LYS A 75 -10.93 -2.60 12.63
C LYS A 75 -10.85 -1.46 11.65
N TRP A 76 -9.63 -1.07 11.31
CA TRP A 76 -9.36 0.01 10.38
C TRP A 76 -8.55 -0.51 9.21
N ASN A 77 -8.73 0.17 8.07
CA ASN A 77 -7.91 -0.08 6.90
C ASN A 77 -6.47 0.35 7.19
N TYR A 78 -5.51 -0.36 6.59
CA TYR A 78 -4.15 0.14 6.51
C TYR A 78 -3.97 0.76 5.13
N ASP A 79 -3.74 2.05 5.06
CA ASP A 79 -3.57 2.79 3.81
C ASP A 79 -2.18 3.42 3.68
N ILE A 80 -1.79 3.67 2.44
CA ILE A 80 -0.56 4.38 2.08
C ILE A 80 -0.93 5.48 1.10
N SER A 81 -0.60 6.72 1.46
CA SER A 81 -0.95 7.90 0.67
C SER A 81 -0.21 7.94 -0.68
N PRO A 82 -0.84 8.52 -1.72
CA PRO A 82 -0.19 8.72 -3.02
C PRO A 82 1.11 9.54 -2.94
N GLU A 83 1.16 10.52 -2.05
CA GLU A 83 2.33 11.35 -1.79
C GLU A 83 3.49 10.50 -1.25
N PHE A 84 3.21 9.58 -0.31
CA PHE A 84 4.23 8.67 0.20
C PHE A 84 4.80 7.79 -0.92
N ILE A 85 3.95 7.23 -1.78
CA ILE A 85 4.35 6.42 -2.93
C ILE A 85 5.20 7.25 -3.89
N PHE A 86 4.81 8.50 -4.17
CA PHE A 86 5.55 9.37 -5.06
C PHE A 86 6.96 9.66 -4.56
N HIS A 87 7.12 9.95 -3.26
CA HIS A 87 8.41 10.33 -2.67
C HIS A 87 9.33 9.15 -2.35
N ASN A 88 8.76 8.01 -1.93
CA ASN A 88 9.54 6.86 -1.46
C ASN A 88 9.60 5.71 -2.46
N GLY A 89 8.69 5.67 -3.44
CA GLY A 89 8.70 4.67 -4.50
C GLY A 89 9.77 4.93 -5.54
N ILE A 90 10.35 3.86 -6.07
CA ILE A 90 11.31 3.89 -7.18
C ILE A 90 10.54 4.17 -8.47
N THR A 91 10.91 5.22 -9.20
CA THR A 91 10.33 5.48 -10.53
C THR A 91 10.81 4.40 -11.51
N ILE A 92 9.88 3.76 -12.20
CA ILE A 92 10.19 2.79 -13.26
C ILE A 92 9.76 3.34 -14.62
N GLN A 93 10.49 2.99 -15.68
CA GLN A 93 10.13 3.34 -17.06
C GLN A 93 9.41 2.16 -17.69
N ASN A 94 8.31 2.43 -18.40
CA ASN A 94 7.77 1.45 -19.34
C ASN A 94 8.79 1.29 -20.48
N LYS A 95 9.25 0.06 -20.70
CA LYS A 95 9.99 -0.32 -21.91
C LYS A 95 9.06 -0.39 -23.10
#